data_AF-A0A2V6MS76-F1
#
_entry.id   AF-A0A2V6MS76-F1
#
_cell.length_a   1.000
_cell.length_b   1.000
_cell.length_c   1.000
_cell.angle_alpha   90.00
_cell.angle_beta   90.00
_cell.angle_gamma   90.00
#
_symmetry.space_group_name_H-M   'P 1'
#
loop_
_entity.id
_entity.type
_entity.pdbx_description
1 polymer ?
#
loop_
_entity_poly.entity_id
_entity_poly.type
_entity_poly.pdbx_seq_one_letter_code
_entity_poly.pdbx_strand_id
1 'polypeptide(L)'
;MIAQPASSESYRLRTDSLWWLFYWTLLALVFAGAIWQRFRLPLDPIADPDTWGYLSPALRKLTGAEFGHTNGRNFIYPGFVLLVLRLFADFRAITIAQHFLGLLAGAVFLLTWKRARIFVPNPRIGRVAHDLLGLAGAAIFLLQWQTIVFEKEIRPEGICAFALSITFYLLIQFLACFFLEHRRTATVAYAIALAFTAIFLASIKPSFGLASLFVLSPIIALFWRSGWWWQKVWFSLGFVFSAAVLLLPEHFLSRNDEMSRTFVPTTLFVVHAELIRDQLANDLAKNVSLPYSRDRLERLYLALRTEIEKSRTARQYAYHSVGFDADFLMYDPNSIAVQARREFRGDVTALCAFYRFYYGRIWEKRPLQVLAKVARQMQIFYLPYCRAYDPRISRKLGGDYRYSVVSLSDPMCRKVWMDYPPAVDFMNRTEELARRELRFRLLPIIPTAVLLMSISYLTWLAIALVLAVIVVLTSGRWRRLRFIAALVVFSFSFNAACCLEVATIISLENRRYMTVQMYSTLLAQLLGFWFILEFVVQMWERRRVAHAARVSGDRVPRSRTFLCEMNF
;
A
#
# COMPACT_ATOMS: atom_id res chain seq x y z
N MET A 1 4.88 -46.98 47.81
CA MET A 1 4.29 -46.51 46.54
C MET A 1 4.20 -44.99 46.62
N ILE A 2 5.02 -44.30 45.82
CA ILE A 2 5.21 -42.84 45.85
C ILE A 2 4.18 -42.18 44.92
N ALA A 3 3.74 -40.99 45.33
CA ALA A 3 2.62 -40.19 44.86
C ALA A 3 2.53 -39.93 43.34
N GLN A 4 1.28 -39.83 42.86
CA GLN A 4 0.90 -39.31 41.55
C GLN A 4 1.17 -37.79 41.44
N PRO A 5 1.69 -37.27 40.30
CA PRO A 5 1.80 -35.84 40.07
C PRO A 5 0.51 -35.28 39.46
N ALA A 6 -0.47 -34.92 40.30
CA ALA A 6 -1.71 -34.25 39.89
C ALA A 6 -1.60 -32.71 39.75
N SER A 7 -0.39 -32.15 39.75
CA SER A 7 -0.17 -30.69 39.82
C SER A 7 0.12 -29.99 38.49
N SER A 8 0.41 -30.72 37.41
CA SER A 8 0.83 -30.09 36.14
C SER A 8 -0.31 -29.76 35.17
N GLU A 9 -1.41 -30.52 35.21
CA GLU A 9 -2.58 -30.27 34.35
C GLU A 9 -3.47 -29.13 34.88
N SER A 10 -3.71 -29.08 36.19
CA SER A 10 -4.51 -28.03 36.83
C SER A 10 -3.82 -26.66 36.74
N TYR A 11 -2.49 -26.61 36.81
CA TYR A 11 -1.71 -25.38 36.66
C TYR A 11 -1.75 -24.87 35.22
N ARG A 12 -1.63 -25.75 34.20
CA ARG A 12 -1.71 -25.37 32.77
C ARG A 12 -3.08 -24.81 32.40
N LEU A 13 -4.17 -25.45 32.85
CA LEU A 13 -5.55 -24.97 32.62
C LEU A 13 -5.80 -23.58 33.23
N ARG A 14 -5.29 -23.33 34.44
CA ARG A 14 -5.46 -22.05 35.14
C ARG A 14 -4.64 -20.93 34.52
N THR A 15 -3.41 -21.20 34.07
CA THR A 15 -2.56 -20.21 33.37
C THR A 15 -3.10 -19.85 31.99
N ASP A 16 -3.64 -20.82 31.25
CA ASP A 16 -4.24 -20.57 29.93
C ASP A 16 -5.52 -19.72 30.05
N SER A 17 -6.33 -19.92 31.10
CA SER A 17 -7.52 -19.12 31.37
C SER A 17 -7.20 -17.66 31.74
N LEU A 18 -6.17 -17.41 32.55
CA LEU A 18 -5.78 -16.06 32.96
C LEU A 18 -5.16 -15.27 31.80
N TRP A 19 -4.30 -15.91 31.00
CA TRP A 19 -3.74 -15.28 29.80
C TRP A 19 -4.84 -14.93 28.79
N TRP A 20 -5.81 -15.82 28.58
CA TRP A 20 -6.95 -15.56 27.69
C TRP A 20 -7.71 -14.31 28.12
N LEU A 21 -8.08 -14.20 29.41
CA LEU A 21 -8.76 -13.02 29.96
C LEU A 21 -7.92 -11.75 29.79
N PHE A 22 -6.62 -11.81 30.11
CA PHE A 22 -5.71 -10.68 29.97
C PHE A 22 -5.59 -10.22 28.50
N TYR A 23 -5.42 -11.15 27.57
CA TYR A 23 -5.30 -10.85 26.14
C TYR A 23 -6.56 -10.17 25.60
N TRP A 24 -7.75 -10.69 25.92
CA TRP A 24 -9.02 -10.09 25.49
C TRP A 24 -9.26 -8.73 26.12
N THR A 25 -8.85 -8.54 27.38
CA THR A 25 -8.91 -7.24 28.05
C THR A 25 -8.02 -6.23 27.34
N LEU A 26 -6.77 -6.57 27.06
CA LEU A 26 -5.84 -5.69 26.34
C LEU A 26 -6.33 -5.39 24.92
N LEU A 27 -6.86 -6.38 24.22
CA LEU A 27 -7.48 -6.21 22.91
C LEU A 27 -8.66 -5.24 22.96
N ALA A 28 -9.57 -5.41 23.93
CA ALA A 28 -10.70 -4.51 24.13
C ALA A 28 -10.25 -3.08 24.43
N LEU A 29 -9.22 -2.89 25.26
CA LEU A 29 -8.65 -1.58 25.56
C LEU A 29 -8.05 -0.91 24.31
N VAL A 30 -7.33 -1.65 23.46
CA VAL A 30 -6.77 -1.13 22.21
C VAL A 30 -7.88 -0.66 21.27
N PHE A 31 -8.92 -1.48 21.07
CA PHE A 31 -10.05 -1.12 20.20
C PHE A 31 -10.90 0.01 20.78
N ALA A 32 -11.16 0.01 22.08
CA ALA A 32 -11.86 1.11 22.74
C ALA A 32 -11.08 2.43 22.60
N GLY A 33 -9.77 2.40 22.80
CA GLY A 33 -8.90 3.56 22.57
C GLY A 33 -8.91 4.02 21.10
N ALA A 34 -8.91 3.08 20.16
CA ALA A 34 -8.95 3.36 18.72
C ALA A 34 -10.29 3.97 18.27
N ILE A 35 -11.40 3.49 18.81
CA ILE A 35 -12.74 4.06 18.62
C ILE A 35 -12.78 5.46 19.22
N TRP A 36 -12.39 5.61 20.48
CA TRP A 36 -12.36 6.90 21.17
C TRP A 36 -11.56 7.95 20.38
N GLN A 37 -10.38 7.61 19.86
CA GLN A 37 -9.56 8.54 19.09
C GLN A 37 -10.19 8.98 17.75
N ARG A 38 -10.96 8.10 17.09
CA ARG A 38 -11.66 8.41 15.85
C ARG A 38 -12.86 9.33 16.10
N PHE A 39 -13.71 8.96 17.06
CA PHE A 39 -14.99 9.62 17.30
C PHE A 39 -14.91 10.87 18.19
N ARG A 40 -13.79 11.10 18.90
CA ARG A 40 -13.57 12.38 19.63
C ARG A 40 -13.28 13.57 18.71
N LEU A 41 -12.95 13.32 17.44
CA LEU A 41 -12.65 14.37 16.46
C LEU A 41 -13.91 14.77 15.68
N PRO A 42 -13.94 15.96 15.06
CA PRO A 42 -15.02 16.31 14.15
C PRO A 42 -15.17 15.26 13.05
N LEU A 43 -16.38 14.80 12.78
CA LEU A 43 -16.63 13.76 11.78
C LEU A 43 -16.80 14.33 10.37
N ASP A 44 -16.83 15.65 10.21
CA ASP A 44 -16.86 16.26 8.88
C ASP A 44 -15.56 15.93 8.14
N PRO A 45 -15.66 15.37 6.92
CA PRO A 45 -14.50 14.93 6.18
C PRO A 45 -13.67 16.11 5.66
N ILE A 46 -12.40 15.82 5.37
CA ILE A 46 -11.43 16.78 4.85
C ILE A 46 -11.39 16.62 3.32
N ALA A 47 -11.42 17.77 2.63
CA ALA A 47 -11.25 17.89 1.19
C ALA A 47 -9.99 18.68 0.82
N ASP A 48 -9.54 18.48 -0.42
CA ASP A 48 -8.39 19.12 -1.06
C ASP A 48 -8.61 19.12 -2.59
N PRO A 49 -7.70 19.68 -3.42
CA PRO A 49 -7.97 19.83 -4.86
C PRO A 49 -8.24 18.51 -5.60
N ASP A 50 -7.64 17.40 -5.15
CA ASP A 50 -7.90 16.08 -5.76
C ASP A 50 -9.28 15.51 -5.41
N THR A 51 -9.86 15.97 -4.30
CA THR A 51 -11.14 15.46 -3.76
C THR A 51 -12.26 15.60 -4.76
N TRP A 52 -12.25 16.65 -5.60
CA TRP A 52 -13.31 16.87 -6.58
C TRP A 52 -13.44 15.71 -7.57
N GLY A 53 -12.33 15.08 -7.95
CA GLY A 53 -12.36 13.89 -8.82
C GLY A 53 -13.10 12.70 -8.20
N TYR A 54 -13.18 12.64 -6.87
CA TYR A 54 -13.89 11.59 -6.14
C TYR A 54 -15.31 11.97 -5.75
N LEU A 55 -15.54 13.25 -5.46
CA LEU A 55 -16.82 13.76 -4.97
C LEU A 55 -17.80 14.11 -6.11
N SER A 56 -17.31 14.71 -7.20
CA SER A 56 -18.13 15.15 -8.33
C SER A 56 -19.01 14.04 -8.93
N PRO A 57 -18.48 12.83 -9.22
CA PRO A 57 -19.31 11.76 -9.77
C PRO A 57 -20.51 11.41 -8.89
N ALA A 58 -20.29 11.37 -7.57
CA ALA A 58 -21.33 11.06 -6.59
C ALA A 58 -22.37 12.18 -6.54
N LEU A 59 -21.96 13.44 -6.42
CA LEU A 59 -22.86 14.58 -6.33
C LEU A 59 -23.70 14.72 -7.61
N ARG A 60 -23.08 14.64 -8.79
CA ARG A 60 -23.79 14.67 -10.07
C ARG A 60 -24.88 13.62 -10.13
N LYS A 61 -24.60 12.40 -9.67
CA LYS A 61 -25.62 11.34 -9.66
C LYS A 61 -26.75 11.59 -8.66
N LEU A 62 -26.43 12.19 -7.50
CA LEU A 62 -27.42 12.53 -6.47
C LEU A 62 -28.31 13.71 -6.88
N THR A 63 -27.83 14.61 -7.73
CA THR A 63 -28.59 15.75 -8.26
C THR A 63 -29.28 15.45 -9.59
N GLY A 64 -29.32 14.18 -10.01
CA GLY A 64 -30.09 13.73 -11.17
C GLY A 64 -29.32 13.62 -12.49
N ALA A 65 -28.03 14.02 -12.52
CA ALA A 65 -27.17 13.83 -13.69
C ALA A 65 -26.61 12.39 -13.77
N GLU A 66 -25.92 12.09 -14.87
CA GLU A 66 -25.25 10.80 -15.04
C GLU A 66 -24.04 10.65 -14.11
N PHE A 67 -23.85 9.43 -13.61
CA PHE A 67 -22.63 9.04 -12.92
C PHE A 67 -21.55 8.78 -13.96
N GLY A 68 -20.37 9.37 -13.80
CA GLY A 68 -19.29 9.23 -14.76
C GLY A 68 -17.93 9.52 -14.15
N HIS A 69 -16.88 9.33 -14.95
CA HIS A 69 -15.53 9.67 -14.53
C HIS A 69 -15.32 11.18 -14.41
N THR A 70 -14.46 11.56 -13.49
CA THR A 70 -13.97 12.94 -13.35
C THR A 70 -12.48 12.88 -13.04
N ASN A 71 -11.67 13.62 -13.79
CA ASN A 71 -10.22 13.75 -13.59
C ASN A 71 -9.46 12.41 -13.56
N GLY A 72 -9.85 11.46 -14.39
CA GLY A 72 -9.18 10.17 -14.53
C GLY A 72 -9.32 9.24 -13.31
N ARG A 73 -10.24 9.52 -12.38
CA ARG A 73 -10.44 8.71 -11.17
C ARG A 73 -11.35 7.51 -11.46
N ASN A 74 -10.87 6.33 -11.08
CA ASN A 74 -11.60 5.06 -11.19
C ASN A 74 -12.92 5.10 -10.41
N PHE A 75 -13.95 4.41 -10.91
CA PHE A 75 -15.31 4.48 -10.37
C PHE A 75 -15.50 3.93 -8.95
N ILE A 76 -14.60 3.08 -8.43
CA ILE A 76 -14.85 2.34 -7.18
C ILE A 76 -15.01 3.26 -5.97
N TYR A 77 -14.05 4.16 -5.73
CA TYR A 77 -14.14 5.07 -4.57
C TYR A 77 -15.25 6.13 -4.71
N PRO A 78 -15.44 6.79 -5.87
CA PRO A 78 -16.63 7.62 -6.10
C PRO A 78 -17.95 6.86 -5.93
N GLY A 79 -18.01 5.58 -6.32
CA GLY A 79 -19.15 4.71 -6.11
C GLY A 79 -19.41 4.41 -4.63
N PHE A 80 -18.35 4.22 -3.84
CA PHE A 80 -18.45 4.14 -2.38
C PHE A 80 -19.01 5.44 -1.77
N VAL A 81 -18.49 6.61 -2.18
CA VAL A 81 -18.99 7.91 -1.71
C VAL A 81 -20.47 8.10 -2.08
N LEU A 82 -20.84 7.76 -3.32
CA LEU A 82 -22.23 7.79 -3.78
C LEU A 82 -23.13 6.91 -2.91
N LEU A 83 -22.73 5.66 -2.66
CA LEU A 83 -23.53 4.73 -1.86
C LEU A 83 -23.77 5.27 -0.45
N VAL A 84 -22.72 5.76 0.21
CA VAL A 84 -22.82 6.32 1.56
C VAL A 84 -23.72 7.56 1.59
N LEU A 85 -23.49 8.52 0.69
CA LEU A 85 -24.28 9.74 0.65
C LEU A 85 -25.75 9.48 0.26
N ARG A 86 -26.01 8.49 -0.60
CA ARG A 86 -27.37 8.10 -0.98
C ARG A 86 -28.15 7.49 0.19
N LEU A 87 -27.48 6.73 1.06
CA LEU A 87 -28.11 6.06 2.19
C LEU A 87 -28.34 6.99 3.38
N PHE A 88 -27.41 7.89 3.67
CA PHE A 88 -27.44 8.70 4.90
C PHE A 88 -27.69 10.19 4.68
N ALA A 89 -27.53 10.69 3.45
CA ALA A 89 -27.64 12.11 3.12
C ALA A 89 -26.80 13.02 4.06
N ASP A 90 -25.62 12.55 4.48
CA ASP A 90 -24.72 13.29 5.39
C ASP A 90 -23.25 12.96 5.08
N PHE A 91 -22.42 13.97 4.92
CA PHE A 91 -20.98 13.83 4.67
C PHE A 91 -20.22 13.19 5.83
N ARG A 92 -20.69 13.36 7.07
CA ARG A 92 -20.10 12.71 8.25
C ARG A 92 -20.14 11.19 8.13
N ALA A 93 -21.14 10.65 7.42
CA ALA A 93 -21.26 9.22 7.19
C ALA A 93 -20.09 8.64 6.39
N ILE A 94 -19.43 9.44 5.52
CA ILE A 94 -18.23 9.02 4.79
C ILE A 94 -17.11 8.70 5.79
N THR A 95 -16.81 9.64 6.67
CA THR A 95 -15.78 9.47 7.71
C THR A 95 -16.13 8.34 8.67
N ILE A 96 -17.40 8.21 9.08
CA ILE A 96 -17.84 7.11 9.94
C ILE A 96 -17.62 5.75 9.26
N ALA A 97 -18.03 5.60 8.00
CA ALA A 97 -17.84 4.36 7.24
C ALA A 97 -16.34 4.02 7.08
N GLN A 98 -15.52 5.02 6.75
CA GLN A 98 -14.06 4.85 6.65
C GLN A 98 -13.42 4.48 7.99
N HIS A 99 -13.86 5.08 9.10
CA HIS A 99 -13.44 4.71 10.45
C HIS A 99 -13.77 3.24 10.77
N PHE A 100 -14.96 2.77 10.44
CA PHE A 100 -15.31 1.35 10.62
C PHE A 100 -14.43 0.42 9.78
N LEU A 101 -14.17 0.77 8.52
CA LEU A 101 -13.27 -0.02 7.66
C LEU A 101 -11.84 -0.05 8.21
N GLY A 102 -11.35 1.07 8.75
CA GLY A 102 -10.04 1.13 9.42
C GLY A 102 -9.95 0.27 10.68
N LEU A 103 -11.01 0.26 11.51
CA LEU A 103 -11.10 -0.63 12.68
C LEU A 103 -11.12 -2.10 12.26
N LEU A 104 -11.91 -2.43 11.23
CA LEU A 104 -11.94 -3.78 10.65
C LEU A 104 -10.58 -4.20 10.09
N ALA A 105 -9.83 -3.28 9.47
CA ALA A 105 -8.48 -3.55 9.01
C ALA A 105 -7.55 -3.98 10.17
N GLY A 106 -7.68 -3.36 11.35
CA GLY A 106 -6.95 -3.76 12.55
C GLY A 106 -7.38 -5.13 13.09
N ALA A 107 -8.66 -5.49 12.97
CA ALA A 107 -9.13 -6.83 13.34
C ALA A 107 -8.57 -7.90 12.38
N VAL A 108 -8.62 -7.62 11.07
CA VAL A 108 -8.06 -8.49 10.03
C VAL A 108 -6.54 -8.61 10.16
N PHE A 109 -5.83 -7.56 10.58
CA PHE A 109 -4.41 -7.62 10.91
C PHE A 109 -4.12 -8.72 11.95
N LEU A 110 -4.90 -8.76 13.03
CA LEU A 110 -4.73 -9.77 14.08
C LEU A 110 -5.08 -11.18 13.60
N LEU A 111 -6.11 -11.32 12.75
CA LEU A 111 -6.44 -12.60 12.13
C LEU A 111 -5.31 -13.09 11.21
N THR A 112 -4.78 -12.19 10.39
CA THR A 112 -3.64 -12.42 9.49
C THR A 112 -2.41 -12.85 10.29
N TRP A 113 -2.13 -12.13 11.38
CA TRP A 113 -1.03 -12.43 12.30
C TRP A 113 -1.17 -13.81 12.96
N LYS A 114 -2.34 -14.10 13.55
CA LYS A 114 -2.62 -15.42 14.16
C LYS A 114 -2.47 -16.55 13.14
N ARG A 115 -2.93 -16.33 11.91
CA ARG A 115 -2.81 -17.32 10.83
C ARG A 115 -1.36 -17.51 10.38
N ALA A 116 -0.54 -16.46 10.35
CA ALA A 116 0.87 -16.55 9.97
C ALA A 116 1.69 -17.52 10.84
N ARG A 117 1.23 -17.84 12.05
CA ARG A 117 1.87 -18.82 12.94
C ARG A 117 2.05 -20.21 12.31
N ILE A 118 1.19 -20.60 11.38
CA ILE A 118 1.26 -21.93 10.72
C ILE A 118 2.52 -22.11 9.87
N PHE A 119 3.16 -21.01 9.43
CA PHE A 119 4.36 -21.05 8.59
C PHE A 119 5.65 -21.40 9.35
N VAL A 120 5.56 -21.61 10.67
CA VAL A 120 6.66 -22.09 11.51
C VAL A 120 6.24 -23.39 12.21
N PRO A 121 6.69 -24.56 11.73
CA PRO A 121 6.49 -25.82 12.43
C PRO A 121 7.22 -25.79 13.78
N ASN A 122 6.52 -26.12 14.86
CA ASN A 122 7.00 -26.08 16.24
C ASN A 122 7.71 -24.74 16.58
N PRO A 123 6.96 -23.62 16.67
CA PRO A 123 7.52 -22.29 16.98
C PRO A 123 8.28 -22.31 18.31
N ARG A 124 9.47 -21.72 18.36
CA ARG A 124 10.22 -21.54 19.61
C ARG A 124 9.74 -20.32 20.39
N ILE A 125 9.21 -19.33 19.67
CA ILE A 125 8.53 -18.22 20.30
C ILE A 125 7.15 -18.71 20.77
N GLY A 126 6.95 -18.64 22.09
CA GLY A 126 5.72 -19.07 22.74
C GLY A 126 4.50 -18.30 22.23
N ARG A 127 3.31 -18.90 22.38
CA ARG A 127 2.04 -18.33 21.91
C ARG A 127 1.77 -16.93 22.49
N VAL A 128 2.05 -16.74 23.78
CA VAL A 128 1.90 -15.46 24.48
C VAL A 128 2.73 -14.36 23.80
N ALA A 129 4.03 -14.60 23.58
CA ALA A 129 4.93 -13.62 22.96
C ALA A 129 4.52 -13.31 21.52
N HIS A 130 4.11 -14.33 20.75
CA HIS A 130 3.57 -14.15 19.40
C HIS A 130 2.30 -13.28 19.42
N ASP A 131 1.34 -13.58 20.29
CA ASP A 131 0.07 -12.87 20.38
C ASP A 131 0.26 -11.41 20.85
N LEU A 132 1.19 -11.16 21.78
CA LEU A 132 1.58 -9.81 22.21
C LEU A 132 2.22 -9.00 21.07
N LEU A 133 3.10 -9.61 20.28
CA LEU A 133 3.74 -8.94 19.15
C LEU A 133 2.70 -8.49 18.10
N GLY A 134 1.73 -9.36 17.80
CA GLY A 134 0.61 -9.02 16.91
C GLY A 134 -0.27 -7.90 17.47
N LEU A 135 -0.56 -7.94 18.78
CA LEU A 135 -1.37 -6.93 19.45
C LEU A 135 -0.67 -5.56 19.50
N ALA A 136 0.65 -5.55 19.74
CA ALA A 136 1.45 -4.34 19.64
C ALA A 136 1.42 -3.75 18.22
N GLY A 137 1.52 -4.59 17.19
CA GLY A 137 1.34 -4.20 15.79
C GLY A 137 -0.02 -3.57 15.52
N ALA A 138 -1.09 -4.24 15.93
CA ALA A 138 -2.45 -3.73 15.77
C ALA A 138 -2.64 -2.39 16.52
N ALA A 139 -2.10 -2.26 17.73
CA ALA A 139 -2.15 -1.02 18.49
C ALA A 139 -1.43 0.13 17.77
N ILE A 140 -0.24 -0.11 17.22
CA ILE A 140 0.49 0.88 16.41
C ILE A 140 -0.36 1.31 15.21
N PHE A 141 -0.92 0.37 14.45
CA PHE A 141 -1.74 0.70 13.28
C PHE A 141 -3.02 1.48 13.64
N LEU A 142 -3.76 0.99 14.64
CA LEU A 142 -5.08 1.51 15.02
C LEU A 142 -5.04 2.88 15.69
N LEU A 143 -4.00 3.13 16.49
CA LEU A 143 -3.84 4.36 17.28
C LEU A 143 -2.95 5.40 16.59
N GLN A 144 -2.38 5.08 15.44
CA GLN A 144 -1.55 6.02 14.71
C GLN A 144 -2.38 7.10 14.03
N TRP A 145 -1.92 8.34 14.14
CA TRP A 145 -2.63 9.51 13.65
C TRP A 145 -2.85 9.47 12.13
N GLN A 146 -1.87 8.97 11.38
CA GLN A 146 -1.91 8.92 9.93
C GLN A 146 -3.07 8.07 9.41
N THR A 147 -3.27 6.88 10.00
CA THR A 147 -4.39 6.00 9.69
C THR A 147 -5.71 6.74 9.92
N ILE A 148 -5.85 7.36 11.10
CA ILE A 148 -7.07 8.08 11.49
C ILE A 148 -7.33 9.28 10.59
N VAL A 149 -6.31 10.02 10.15
CA VAL A 149 -6.47 11.17 9.27
C VAL A 149 -6.83 10.75 7.84
N PHE A 150 -6.26 9.68 7.30
CA PHE A 150 -6.68 9.16 5.99
C PHE A 150 -8.14 8.75 5.99
N GLU A 151 -8.64 8.17 7.07
CA GLU A 151 -10.06 7.83 7.23
C GLU A 151 -10.97 9.07 7.29
N LYS A 152 -10.43 10.28 7.42
CA LYS A 152 -11.19 11.53 7.37
C LYS A 152 -11.14 12.23 6.02
N GLU A 153 -10.16 11.92 5.18
CA GLU A 153 -10.06 12.50 3.84
C GLU A 153 -11.10 11.85 2.91
N ILE A 154 -11.73 12.63 2.03
CA ILE A 154 -12.60 12.08 0.95
C ILE A 154 -11.70 11.54 -0.17
N ARG A 155 -10.99 10.46 0.15
CA ARG A 155 -9.97 9.85 -0.68
C ARG A 155 -9.91 8.33 -0.55
N PRO A 156 -9.44 7.62 -1.59
CA PRO A 156 -9.30 6.17 -1.55
C PRO A 156 -8.38 5.67 -0.43
N GLU A 157 -7.41 6.47 0.01
CA GLU A 157 -6.55 6.16 1.15
C GLU A 157 -7.32 5.76 2.41
N GLY A 158 -8.52 6.34 2.64
CA GLY A 158 -9.36 6.02 3.79
C GLY A 158 -9.90 4.59 3.81
N ILE A 159 -9.89 3.89 2.68
CA ILE A 159 -10.34 2.48 2.57
C ILE A 159 -9.22 1.52 2.13
N CYS A 160 -8.09 2.04 1.65
CA CYS A 160 -6.95 1.23 1.17
C CYS A 160 -6.41 0.28 2.24
N ALA A 161 -6.31 0.71 3.50
CA ALA A 161 -5.80 -0.15 4.57
C ALA A 161 -6.68 -1.39 4.79
N PHE A 162 -8.00 -1.24 4.67
CA PHE A 162 -8.93 -2.36 4.73
C PHE A 162 -8.75 -3.31 3.53
N ALA A 163 -8.72 -2.79 2.31
CA ALA A 163 -8.50 -3.60 1.11
C ALA A 163 -7.14 -4.35 1.15
N LEU A 164 -6.08 -3.68 1.62
CA LEU A 164 -4.77 -4.29 1.87
C LEU A 164 -4.86 -5.40 2.92
N SER A 165 -5.56 -5.15 4.03
CA SER A 165 -5.69 -6.13 5.12
C SER A 165 -6.33 -7.43 4.65
N ILE A 166 -7.43 -7.34 3.89
CA ILE A 166 -8.12 -8.50 3.33
C ILE A 166 -7.24 -9.18 2.29
N THR A 167 -6.56 -8.43 1.42
CA THR A 167 -5.62 -8.98 0.43
C THR A 167 -4.52 -9.82 1.09
N PHE A 168 -3.87 -9.30 2.13
CA PHE A 168 -2.85 -10.06 2.87
C PHE A 168 -3.42 -11.25 3.63
N TYR A 169 -4.60 -11.12 4.23
CA TYR A 169 -5.27 -12.24 4.88
C TYR A 169 -5.55 -13.38 3.88
N LEU A 170 -6.14 -13.06 2.72
CA LEU A 170 -6.45 -14.02 1.66
C LEU A 170 -5.19 -14.65 1.07
N LEU A 171 -4.12 -13.87 0.91
CA LEU A 171 -2.81 -14.39 0.52
C LEU A 171 -2.31 -15.43 1.52
N ILE A 172 -2.29 -15.11 2.81
CA ILE A 172 -1.83 -16.05 3.85
C ILE A 172 -2.73 -17.30 3.88
N GLN A 173 -4.04 -17.14 3.73
CA GLN A 173 -4.97 -18.27 3.67
C GLN A 173 -4.72 -19.15 2.45
N PHE A 174 -4.56 -18.56 1.27
CA PHE A 174 -4.21 -19.27 0.05
C PHE A 174 -2.90 -20.05 0.24
N LEU A 175 -1.85 -19.39 0.70
CA LEU A 175 -0.54 -20.02 0.91
C LEU A 175 -0.61 -21.18 1.91
N ALA A 176 -1.34 -21.00 3.02
CA ALA A 176 -1.52 -22.05 4.02
C ALA A 176 -2.32 -23.23 3.47
N CYS A 177 -3.45 -22.98 2.81
CA CYS A 177 -4.29 -24.03 2.24
C CYS A 177 -3.62 -24.77 1.07
N PHE A 178 -2.80 -24.08 0.27
CA PHE A 178 -2.15 -24.65 -0.90
C PHE A 178 -0.87 -25.42 -0.56
N PHE A 179 0.04 -24.81 0.21
CA PHE A 179 1.37 -25.36 0.47
C PHE A 179 1.45 -26.21 1.74
N LEU A 180 0.60 -25.96 2.74
CA LEU A 180 0.71 -26.62 4.05
C LEU A 180 -0.44 -27.61 4.29
N GLU A 181 -1.69 -27.19 4.09
CA GLU A 181 -2.87 -27.99 4.47
C GLU A 181 -3.47 -28.80 3.32
N HIS A 182 -3.09 -28.51 2.07
CA HIS A 182 -3.50 -29.27 0.89
C HIS A 182 -5.03 -29.30 0.63
N ARG A 183 -5.74 -28.26 1.07
CA ARG A 183 -7.22 -28.16 0.96
C ARG A 183 -7.63 -27.62 -0.40
N ARG A 184 -8.04 -28.51 -1.31
CA ARG A 184 -8.35 -28.18 -2.73
C ARG A 184 -9.40 -27.08 -2.90
N THR A 185 -10.57 -27.25 -2.29
CA THR A 185 -11.71 -26.31 -2.43
C THR A 185 -11.40 -24.96 -1.81
N ALA A 186 -10.89 -24.95 -0.58
CA ALA A 186 -10.47 -23.73 0.11
C ALA A 186 -9.39 -22.97 -0.66
N THR A 187 -8.40 -23.68 -1.24
CA THR A 187 -7.38 -23.06 -2.09
C THR A 187 -8.00 -22.27 -3.23
N VAL A 188 -8.92 -22.87 -3.98
CA VAL A 188 -9.55 -22.20 -5.13
C VAL A 188 -10.38 -21.01 -4.68
N ALA A 189 -11.17 -21.17 -3.62
CA ALA A 189 -11.97 -20.08 -3.07
C ALA A 189 -11.10 -18.88 -2.64
N TYR A 190 -10.01 -19.13 -1.92
CA TYR A 190 -9.07 -18.08 -1.53
C TYR A 190 -8.31 -17.49 -2.72
N ALA A 191 -7.97 -18.29 -3.74
CA ALA A 191 -7.32 -17.78 -4.95
C ALA A 191 -8.25 -16.84 -5.75
N ILE A 192 -9.53 -17.19 -5.90
CA ILE A 192 -10.53 -16.33 -6.56
C ILE A 192 -10.73 -15.05 -5.75
N ALA A 193 -10.91 -15.17 -4.42
CA ALA A 193 -11.06 -14.02 -3.55
C ALA A 193 -9.82 -13.11 -3.60
N LEU A 194 -8.61 -13.69 -3.60
CA LEU A 194 -7.35 -12.95 -3.70
C LEU A 194 -7.23 -12.21 -5.03
N ALA A 195 -7.62 -12.85 -6.15
CA ALA A 195 -7.68 -12.22 -7.46
C ALA A 195 -8.65 -11.03 -7.47
N PHE A 196 -9.86 -11.21 -6.94
CA PHE A 196 -10.83 -10.14 -6.81
C PHE A 196 -10.26 -8.97 -5.99
N THR A 197 -9.70 -9.23 -4.81
CA THR A 197 -9.18 -8.17 -3.94
C THR A 197 -7.94 -7.49 -4.50
N ALA A 198 -7.09 -8.19 -5.23
CA ALA A 198 -5.94 -7.60 -5.91
C ALA A 198 -6.36 -6.65 -7.03
N ILE A 199 -7.33 -7.06 -7.87
CA ILE A 199 -7.89 -6.18 -8.91
C ILE A 199 -8.58 -4.98 -8.26
N PHE A 200 -9.39 -5.22 -7.22
CA PHE A 200 -10.09 -4.17 -6.47
C PHE A 200 -9.11 -3.16 -5.86
N LEU A 201 -8.00 -3.62 -5.28
CA LEU A 201 -6.96 -2.76 -4.71
C LEU A 201 -6.29 -1.88 -5.79
N ALA A 202 -5.92 -2.48 -6.92
CA ALA A 202 -5.35 -1.75 -8.06
C ALA A 202 -6.34 -0.70 -8.62
N SER A 203 -7.64 -1.01 -8.64
CA SER A 203 -8.68 -0.10 -9.09
C SER A 203 -8.97 1.04 -8.10
N ILE A 204 -8.96 0.79 -6.78
CA ILE A 204 -9.12 1.84 -5.77
C ILE A 204 -7.96 2.84 -5.85
N LYS A 205 -6.73 2.33 -5.90
CA LYS A 205 -5.54 3.18 -5.92
C LYS A 205 -4.50 2.58 -6.88
N PRO A 206 -4.35 3.17 -8.08
CA PRO A 206 -3.46 2.65 -9.12
C PRO A 206 -2.01 2.47 -8.70
N SER A 207 -1.51 3.17 -7.67
CA SER A 207 -0.14 2.97 -7.15
C SER A 207 0.09 1.61 -6.48
N PHE A 208 -0.92 0.74 -6.44
CA PHE A 208 -0.79 -0.67 -6.05
C PHE A 208 -0.87 -1.62 -7.25
N GLY A 209 -0.86 -1.14 -8.49
CA GLY A 209 -1.01 -1.98 -9.69
C GLY A 209 0.04 -3.09 -9.77
N LEU A 210 1.31 -2.73 -9.72
CA LEU A 210 2.43 -3.67 -9.74
C LEU A 210 2.44 -4.58 -8.51
N ALA A 211 2.11 -4.03 -7.34
CA ALA A 211 2.04 -4.78 -6.09
C ALA A 211 0.89 -5.81 -6.10
N SER A 212 -0.23 -5.48 -6.74
CA SER A 212 -1.38 -6.37 -6.92
C SER A 212 -1.03 -7.52 -7.87
N LEU A 213 -0.30 -7.24 -8.96
CA LEU A 213 0.26 -8.29 -9.82
C LEU A 213 1.24 -9.18 -9.06
N PHE A 214 2.12 -8.59 -8.25
CA PHE A 214 3.07 -9.33 -7.42
C PHE A 214 2.37 -10.25 -6.40
N VAL A 215 1.29 -9.78 -5.76
CA VAL A 215 0.46 -10.59 -4.84
C VAL A 215 -0.13 -11.84 -5.49
N LEU A 216 -0.44 -11.79 -6.78
CA LEU A 216 -1.00 -12.91 -7.51
C LEU A 216 0.06 -13.94 -7.96
N SER A 217 1.35 -13.61 -7.89
CA SER A 217 2.43 -14.50 -8.32
C SER A 217 2.44 -15.90 -7.67
N PRO A 218 2.06 -16.09 -6.38
CA PRO A 218 2.01 -17.43 -5.80
C PRO A 218 0.90 -18.31 -6.40
N ILE A 219 -0.15 -17.71 -6.98
CA ILE A 219 -1.24 -18.46 -7.62
C ILE A 219 -0.74 -19.19 -8.86
N ILE A 220 0.34 -18.72 -9.51
CA ILE A 220 0.87 -19.38 -10.71
C ILE A 220 1.26 -20.84 -10.39
N ALA A 221 1.68 -21.13 -9.15
CA ALA A 221 1.94 -22.49 -8.65
C ALA A 221 0.74 -23.45 -8.79
N LEU A 222 -0.50 -22.94 -8.77
CA LEU A 222 -1.72 -23.72 -8.99
C LEU A 222 -1.72 -24.39 -10.38
N PHE A 223 -1.19 -23.71 -11.40
CA PHE A 223 -1.19 -24.21 -12.77
C PHE A 223 -0.16 -25.33 -13.00
N TRP A 224 0.92 -25.36 -12.22
CA TRP A 224 1.91 -26.45 -12.25
C TRP A 224 1.49 -27.70 -11.48
N ARG A 225 0.42 -27.64 -10.66
CA ARG A 225 -0.02 -28.79 -9.89
C ARG A 225 -0.71 -29.84 -10.78
N SER A 226 -0.19 -31.06 -10.76
CA SER A 226 -0.77 -32.20 -11.48
C SER A 226 -2.05 -32.70 -10.79
N GLY A 227 -3.03 -33.17 -11.56
CA GLY A 227 -4.30 -33.73 -11.06
C GLY A 227 -5.32 -32.72 -10.53
N TRP A 228 -5.10 -31.41 -10.70
CA TRP A 228 -5.95 -30.32 -10.20
C TRP A 228 -6.74 -29.60 -11.30
N TRP A 229 -7.19 -30.33 -12.33
CA TRP A 229 -7.75 -29.73 -13.53
C TRP A 229 -9.04 -28.93 -13.25
N TRP A 230 -9.96 -29.48 -12.46
CA TRP A 230 -11.19 -28.78 -12.08
C TRP A 230 -10.89 -27.51 -11.27
N GLN A 231 -9.89 -27.55 -10.39
CA GLN A 231 -9.48 -26.38 -9.61
C GLN A 231 -8.96 -25.26 -10.52
N LYS A 232 -8.23 -25.61 -11.60
CA LYS A 232 -7.78 -24.64 -12.61
C LYS A 232 -8.96 -24.04 -13.36
N VAL A 233 -9.94 -24.86 -13.78
CA VAL A 233 -11.16 -24.37 -14.46
C VAL A 233 -11.94 -23.41 -13.56
N TRP A 234 -12.25 -23.82 -12.32
CA TRP A 234 -12.99 -22.98 -11.38
C TRP A 234 -12.25 -21.68 -11.04
N PHE A 235 -10.93 -21.75 -10.85
CA PHE A 235 -10.13 -20.56 -10.67
C PHE A 235 -10.19 -19.63 -11.89
N SER A 236 -9.99 -20.15 -13.10
CA SER A 236 -10.04 -19.35 -14.33
C SER A 236 -11.41 -18.67 -14.52
N LEU A 237 -12.51 -19.40 -14.29
CA LEU A 237 -13.86 -18.82 -14.34
C LEU A 237 -14.03 -17.72 -13.28
N GLY A 238 -13.64 -17.98 -12.04
CA GLY A 238 -13.72 -16.99 -10.97
C GLY A 238 -12.84 -15.76 -11.19
N PHE A 239 -11.65 -15.95 -11.78
CA PHE A 239 -10.75 -14.87 -12.17
C PHE A 239 -11.37 -13.99 -13.26
N VAL A 240 -11.85 -14.59 -14.34
CA VAL A 240 -12.51 -13.86 -15.45
C VAL A 240 -13.74 -13.11 -14.94
N PHE A 241 -14.56 -13.75 -14.10
CA PHE A 241 -15.71 -13.09 -13.48
C PHE A 241 -15.30 -11.90 -12.61
N SER A 242 -14.28 -12.08 -11.76
CA SER A 242 -13.76 -11.00 -10.90
C SER A 242 -13.24 -9.81 -11.72
N ALA A 243 -12.49 -10.10 -12.79
CA ALA A 243 -12.00 -9.08 -13.72
C ALA A 243 -13.16 -8.39 -14.46
N ALA A 244 -14.15 -9.14 -14.94
CA ALA A 244 -15.31 -8.59 -15.63
C ALA A 244 -16.10 -7.63 -14.74
N VAL A 245 -16.38 -8.02 -13.49
CA VAL A 245 -17.14 -7.20 -12.52
C VAL A 245 -16.43 -5.89 -12.20
N LEU A 246 -15.09 -5.89 -12.12
CA LEU A 246 -14.33 -4.71 -11.69
C LEU A 246 -13.81 -3.85 -12.85
N LEU A 247 -13.50 -4.45 -14.01
CA LEU A 247 -12.86 -3.73 -15.13
C LEU A 247 -13.83 -3.33 -16.23
N LEU A 248 -14.94 -4.06 -16.45
CA LEU A 248 -15.91 -3.65 -17.47
C LEU A 248 -16.61 -2.33 -17.13
N PRO A 249 -17.11 -2.10 -15.90
CA PRO A 249 -17.73 -0.82 -15.57
C PRO A 249 -16.75 0.34 -15.74
N GLU A 250 -15.49 0.17 -15.30
CA GLU A 250 -14.42 1.14 -15.49
C GLU A 250 -14.18 1.46 -16.97
N HIS A 251 -14.15 0.43 -17.83
CA HIS A 251 -13.98 0.63 -19.27
C HIS A 251 -15.10 1.48 -19.89
N PHE A 252 -16.36 1.22 -19.51
CA PHE A 252 -17.49 1.99 -20.01
C PHE A 252 -17.57 3.41 -19.44
N LEU A 253 -17.19 3.61 -18.18
CA LEU A 253 -17.27 4.92 -17.52
C LEU A 253 -16.10 5.84 -17.91
N SER A 254 -14.91 5.28 -18.17
CA SER A 254 -13.71 6.05 -18.56
C SER A 254 -13.68 6.47 -20.03
N ARG A 255 -14.52 5.88 -20.89
CA ARG A 255 -14.42 6.03 -22.35
C ARG A 255 -14.46 7.49 -22.84
N ASN A 256 -15.19 8.35 -22.14
CA ASN A 256 -15.37 9.76 -22.49
C ASN A 256 -14.49 10.71 -21.66
N ASP A 257 -13.70 10.18 -20.72
CA ASP A 257 -12.81 10.99 -19.90
C ASP A 257 -11.43 11.11 -20.57
N GLU A 258 -11.13 12.31 -21.05
CA GLU A 258 -9.83 12.61 -21.65
C GLU A 258 -8.68 12.42 -20.65
N MET A 259 -8.90 12.78 -19.38
CA MET A 259 -7.88 12.67 -18.32
C MET A 259 -7.50 11.22 -18.04
N SER A 260 -8.44 10.29 -18.14
CA SER A 260 -8.14 8.84 -18.07
C SER A 260 -7.13 8.40 -19.14
N ARG A 261 -7.07 9.09 -20.29
CA ARG A 261 -6.15 8.76 -21.39
C ARG A 261 -4.82 9.51 -21.30
N THR A 262 -4.84 10.77 -20.85
CA THR A 262 -3.69 11.67 -20.87
C THR A 262 -2.85 11.66 -19.59
N PHE A 263 -3.43 11.29 -18.45
CA PHE A 263 -2.75 11.43 -17.14
C PHE A 263 -1.42 10.68 -17.09
N VAL A 264 -1.42 9.37 -17.40
CA VAL A 264 -0.18 8.56 -17.33
C VAL A 264 0.86 9.01 -18.36
N PRO A 265 0.54 9.17 -19.67
CA PRO A 265 1.52 9.67 -20.63
C PRO A 265 2.11 11.04 -20.24
N THR A 266 1.29 11.97 -19.79
CA THR A 266 1.74 13.31 -19.37
C THR A 266 2.64 13.22 -18.15
N THR A 267 2.25 12.42 -17.15
CA THR A 267 3.06 12.18 -15.94
C THR A 267 4.43 11.61 -16.29
N LEU A 268 4.48 10.59 -17.17
CA LEU A 268 5.73 10.00 -17.63
C LEU A 268 6.63 11.03 -18.32
N PHE A 269 6.05 11.95 -19.08
CA PHE A 269 6.78 13.01 -19.75
C PHE A 269 7.34 14.05 -18.77
N VAL A 270 6.49 14.61 -17.89
CA VAL A 270 6.90 15.71 -16.99
C VAL A 270 7.84 15.25 -15.87
N VAL A 271 7.63 14.06 -15.30
CA VAL A 271 8.49 13.54 -14.22
C VAL A 271 9.88 13.16 -14.73
N HIS A 272 9.98 12.79 -16.02
CA HIS A 272 11.25 12.47 -16.67
C HIS A 272 11.74 13.59 -17.60
N ALA A 273 11.23 14.81 -17.41
CA ALA A 273 11.44 15.95 -18.29
C ALA A 273 12.92 16.24 -18.56
N GLU A 274 13.81 16.17 -17.56
CA GLU A 274 15.24 16.38 -17.78
C GLU A 274 15.88 15.31 -18.68
N LEU A 275 15.58 14.03 -18.45
CA LEU A 275 16.10 12.95 -19.29
C LEU A 275 15.56 13.04 -20.72
N ILE A 276 14.29 13.43 -20.86
CA ILE A 276 13.64 13.61 -22.16
C ILE A 276 14.21 14.83 -22.88
N ARG A 277 14.41 15.96 -22.19
CA ARG A 277 15.10 17.15 -22.72
C ARG A 277 16.48 16.80 -23.26
N ASP A 278 17.27 16.06 -22.48
CA ASP A 278 18.63 15.69 -22.86
C ASP A 278 18.64 14.69 -24.02
N GLN A 279 17.61 13.84 -24.13
CA GLN A 279 17.45 12.95 -25.27
C GLN A 279 17.00 13.69 -26.53
N LEU A 280 16.07 14.64 -26.42
CA LEU A 280 15.67 15.54 -27.49
C LEU A 280 16.88 16.31 -28.06
N ALA A 281 17.70 16.88 -27.19
CA ALA A 281 18.92 17.58 -27.58
C ALA A 281 19.88 16.68 -28.36
N ASN A 282 20.09 15.44 -27.90
CA ASN A 282 20.93 14.47 -28.58
C ASN A 282 20.39 14.06 -29.96
N ASP A 283 19.08 13.85 -30.07
CA ASP A 283 18.44 13.46 -31.32
C ASP A 283 18.52 14.58 -32.37
N LEU A 284 18.32 15.83 -31.94
CA LEU A 284 18.48 17.02 -32.77
C LEU A 284 19.94 17.22 -33.21
N ALA A 285 20.90 17.05 -32.31
CA ALA A 285 22.32 17.20 -32.62
C ALA A 285 22.84 16.13 -33.59
N LYS A 286 22.34 14.90 -33.49
CA LYS A 286 22.75 13.76 -34.32
C LYS A 286 21.93 13.61 -35.61
N ASN A 287 20.98 14.52 -35.88
CA ASN A 287 20.07 14.45 -37.03
C ASN A 287 19.41 13.08 -37.19
N VAL A 288 18.94 12.50 -36.09
CA VAL A 288 18.33 11.15 -36.12
C VAL A 288 17.01 11.19 -36.88
N SER A 289 16.79 10.22 -37.78
CA SER A 289 15.50 10.05 -38.46
C SER A 289 14.43 9.60 -37.47
N LEU A 290 13.38 10.40 -37.30
CA LEU A 290 12.32 10.22 -36.31
C LEU A 290 10.95 10.44 -36.94
N PRO A 291 9.87 9.87 -36.36
CA PRO A 291 8.50 10.06 -36.86
C PRO A 291 7.94 11.48 -36.63
N TYR A 292 8.73 12.39 -36.05
CA TYR A 292 8.36 13.78 -35.77
C TYR A 292 9.29 14.72 -36.54
N SER A 293 8.74 15.81 -37.08
CA SER A 293 9.55 16.79 -37.81
C SER A 293 10.58 17.47 -36.91
N ARG A 294 11.76 17.77 -37.48
CA ARG A 294 12.84 18.44 -36.77
C ARG A 294 12.39 19.75 -36.12
N ASP A 295 11.67 20.59 -36.86
CA ASP A 295 11.18 21.89 -36.36
C ASP A 295 10.27 21.74 -35.14
N ARG A 296 9.40 20.71 -35.13
CA ARG A 296 8.54 20.42 -33.98
C ARG A 296 9.38 20.00 -32.77
N LEU A 297 10.34 19.10 -32.98
CA LEU A 297 11.23 18.64 -31.91
C LEU A 297 12.06 19.79 -31.31
N GLU A 298 12.52 20.71 -32.15
CA GLU A 298 13.28 21.89 -31.73
C GLU A 298 12.42 22.84 -30.90
N ARG A 299 11.19 23.15 -31.35
CA ARG A 299 10.23 23.95 -30.56
C ARG A 299 9.93 23.32 -29.20
N LEU A 300 9.64 22.02 -29.17
CA LEU A 300 9.34 21.31 -27.92
C LEU A 300 10.55 21.22 -27.00
N TYR A 301 11.76 21.04 -27.55
CA TYR A 301 13.00 21.06 -26.77
C TYR A 301 13.23 22.42 -26.10
N LEU A 302 13.10 23.52 -26.85
CA LEU A 302 13.28 24.87 -26.33
C LEU A 302 12.23 25.18 -25.24
N ALA A 303 10.96 24.88 -25.51
CA ALA A 303 9.88 25.04 -24.55
C ALA A 303 10.13 24.24 -23.26
N LEU A 304 10.45 22.94 -23.38
CA LEU A 304 10.71 22.06 -22.24
C LEU A 304 11.90 22.55 -21.42
N ARG A 305 13.00 22.97 -22.07
CA ARG A 305 14.18 23.52 -21.40
C ARG A 305 13.84 24.77 -20.59
N THR A 306 13.10 25.70 -21.19
CA THR A 306 12.69 26.95 -20.54
C THR A 306 11.76 26.69 -19.35
N GLU A 307 10.77 25.81 -19.50
CA GLU A 307 9.84 25.50 -18.40
C GLU A 307 10.52 24.74 -17.25
N ILE A 308 11.48 23.84 -17.52
CA ILE A 308 12.30 23.22 -16.47
C ILE A 308 13.04 24.30 -15.67
N GLU A 309 13.66 25.27 -16.33
CA GLU A 309 14.40 26.32 -15.62
C GLU A 309 13.49 27.23 -14.79
N LYS A 310 12.31 27.60 -15.33
CA LYS A 310 11.29 28.32 -14.55
C LYS A 310 10.87 27.54 -13.31
N SER A 311 10.59 26.25 -13.46
CA SER A 311 10.13 25.40 -12.34
C SER A 311 11.15 25.28 -11.20
N ARG A 312 12.45 25.47 -11.47
CA ARG A 312 13.50 25.50 -10.43
C ARG A 312 13.40 26.75 -9.55
N THR A 313 12.92 27.85 -10.10
CA THR A 313 12.82 29.15 -9.43
C THR A 313 11.44 29.39 -8.79
N ALA A 314 10.40 28.72 -9.30
CA ALA A 314 9.06 28.68 -8.72
C ALA A 314 9.05 27.83 -7.42
N ARG A 315 9.63 28.35 -6.34
CA ARG A 315 9.88 27.65 -5.07
C ARG A 315 8.63 27.35 -4.22
N GLN A 316 7.67 26.59 -4.74
CA GLN A 316 6.59 26.06 -3.90
C GLN A 316 6.78 24.57 -3.56
N TYR A 317 7.13 23.70 -4.52
CA TYR A 317 7.33 22.25 -4.27
C TYR A 317 8.35 21.60 -5.23
N ALA A 318 9.60 22.07 -5.26
CA ALA A 318 10.63 21.40 -6.06
C ALA A 318 10.88 19.97 -5.54
N TYR A 319 10.69 18.96 -6.40
CA TYR A 319 11.00 17.58 -6.07
C TYR A 319 12.52 17.44 -5.94
N HIS A 320 13.06 17.39 -4.71
CA HIS A 320 14.51 17.50 -4.46
C HIS A 320 15.34 16.42 -5.17
N SER A 321 14.79 15.22 -5.29
CA SER A 321 15.40 14.04 -5.93
C SER A 321 15.41 14.09 -7.47
N VAL A 322 14.55 14.93 -8.05
CA VAL A 322 14.45 15.15 -9.50
C VAL A 322 15.05 16.52 -9.90
N GLY A 323 15.12 17.48 -8.98
CA GLY A 323 15.80 18.77 -9.16
C GLY A 323 14.91 19.88 -9.74
N PHE A 324 13.62 19.63 -9.96
CA PHE A 324 12.65 20.59 -10.50
C PHE A 324 11.22 20.25 -10.03
N ASP A 325 10.26 21.16 -10.25
CA ASP A 325 8.85 20.96 -9.90
C ASP A 325 8.08 20.36 -11.09
N ALA A 326 7.75 19.06 -11.01
CA ALA A 326 7.02 18.35 -12.06
C ALA A 326 5.52 18.70 -12.07
N ASP A 327 4.96 19.15 -10.94
CA ASP A 327 3.56 19.56 -10.85
C ASP A 327 3.39 20.90 -11.58
N PHE A 328 4.37 21.80 -11.48
CA PHE A 328 4.45 23.02 -12.28
C PHE A 328 4.43 22.70 -13.79
N LEU A 329 5.22 21.72 -14.23
CA LEU A 329 5.27 21.31 -15.65
C LEU A 329 3.98 20.65 -16.15
N MET A 330 3.10 20.20 -15.25
CA MET A 330 1.86 19.51 -15.57
C MET A 330 0.63 20.40 -15.49
N TYR A 331 0.53 21.22 -14.43
CA TYR A 331 -0.71 21.88 -14.05
C TYR A 331 -0.68 23.40 -14.21
N ASP A 332 0.49 24.03 -14.36
CA ASP A 332 0.55 25.48 -14.59
C ASP A 332 -0.17 25.84 -15.91
N PRO A 333 -0.97 26.92 -15.98
CA PRO A 333 -1.68 27.32 -17.20
C PRO A 333 -0.78 27.55 -18.42
N ASN A 334 0.50 27.86 -18.20
CA ASN A 334 1.50 28.05 -19.24
C ASN A 334 2.56 26.95 -19.27
N SER A 335 2.30 25.83 -18.60
CA SER A 335 3.21 24.68 -18.51
C SER A 335 3.54 24.04 -19.86
N ILE A 336 4.61 23.23 -19.87
CA ILE A 336 4.98 22.45 -21.05
C ILE A 336 3.88 21.48 -21.50
N ALA A 337 3.05 20.98 -20.59
CA ALA A 337 1.90 20.13 -20.96
C ALA A 337 0.89 20.89 -21.84
N VAL A 338 0.58 22.14 -21.48
CA VAL A 338 -0.32 23.01 -22.27
C VAL A 338 0.33 23.41 -23.59
N GLN A 339 1.62 23.77 -23.58
CA GLN A 339 2.35 24.15 -24.79
C GLN A 339 2.46 22.98 -25.79
N ALA A 340 2.79 21.78 -25.31
CA ALA A 340 2.84 20.58 -26.14
C ALA A 340 1.46 20.25 -26.71
N ARG A 341 0.37 20.39 -25.93
CA ARG A 341 -0.99 20.22 -26.45
C ARG A 341 -1.29 21.18 -27.60
N ARG A 342 -0.86 22.44 -27.52
CA ARG A 342 -1.01 23.42 -28.62
C ARG A 342 -0.19 23.03 -29.86
N GLU A 343 1.05 22.57 -29.69
CA GLU A 343 1.91 22.10 -30.78
C GLU A 343 1.30 20.90 -31.53
N PHE A 344 0.62 20.02 -30.82
CA PHE A 344 -0.14 18.90 -31.39
C PHE A 344 -1.57 19.30 -31.81
N ARG A 345 -1.91 20.59 -31.85
CA ARG A 345 -3.22 21.13 -32.26
C ARG A 345 -4.40 20.52 -31.50
N GLY A 346 -4.19 20.10 -30.26
CA GLY A 346 -5.19 19.42 -29.44
C GLY A 346 -5.42 17.95 -29.78
N ASP A 347 -4.65 17.33 -30.70
CA ASP A 347 -4.71 15.89 -30.94
C ASP A 347 -4.10 15.11 -29.77
N VAL A 348 -4.99 14.67 -28.89
CA VAL A 348 -4.67 13.92 -27.68
C VAL A 348 -3.96 12.59 -27.99
N THR A 349 -4.34 11.91 -29.08
CA THR A 349 -3.78 10.61 -29.43
C THR A 349 -2.34 10.77 -29.90
N ALA A 350 -2.09 11.72 -30.79
CA ALA A 350 -0.75 12.02 -31.27
C ALA A 350 0.17 12.55 -30.15
N LEU A 351 -0.37 13.40 -29.26
CA LEU A 351 0.38 13.89 -28.09
C LEU A 351 0.77 12.75 -27.14
N CYS A 352 -0.16 11.85 -26.81
CA CYS A 352 0.12 10.70 -25.96
C CYS A 352 1.13 9.74 -26.60
N ALA A 353 1.05 9.55 -27.92
CA ALA A 353 2.04 8.77 -28.67
C ALA A 353 3.44 9.41 -28.58
N PHE A 354 3.53 10.74 -28.68
CA PHE A 354 4.79 11.47 -28.50
C PHE A 354 5.39 11.31 -27.10
N TYR A 355 4.58 11.48 -26.05
CA TYR A 355 5.04 11.27 -24.68
C TYR A 355 5.54 9.86 -24.42
N ARG A 356 4.78 8.84 -24.86
CA ARG A 356 5.19 7.43 -24.73
C ARG A 356 6.44 7.13 -25.55
N PHE A 357 6.56 7.71 -26.75
CA PHE A 357 7.72 7.54 -27.60
C PHE A 357 8.99 8.04 -26.91
N TYR A 358 9.01 9.28 -26.41
CA TYR A 358 10.19 9.82 -25.76
C TYR A 358 10.49 9.17 -24.40
N TYR A 359 9.46 8.75 -23.66
CA TYR A 359 9.65 7.93 -22.47
C TYR A 359 10.29 6.57 -22.80
N GLY A 360 9.84 5.87 -23.85
CA GLY A 360 10.50 4.65 -24.31
C GLY A 360 11.94 4.89 -24.79
N ARG A 361 12.16 6.04 -25.45
CA ARG A 361 13.47 6.40 -26.00
C ARG A 361 14.52 6.68 -24.94
N ILE A 362 14.15 7.26 -23.78
CA ILE A 362 15.11 7.41 -22.67
C ILE A 362 15.51 6.07 -22.06
N TRP A 363 14.61 5.08 -22.05
CA TRP A 363 14.97 3.71 -21.65
C TRP A 363 15.92 3.06 -22.65
N GLU A 364 15.70 3.26 -23.95
CA GLU A 364 16.55 2.70 -24.99
C GLU A 364 17.94 3.36 -25.03
N LYS A 365 18.01 4.70 -24.94
CA LYS A 365 19.24 5.46 -25.18
C LYS A 365 19.97 5.89 -23.91
N ARG A 366 19.28 5.92 -22.76
CA ARG A 366 19.81 6.40 -21.47
C ARG A 366 19.44 5.48 -20.28
N PRO A 367 19.49 4.13 -20.39
CA PRO A 367 18.97 3.22 -19.38
C PRO A 367 19.61 3.43 -17.99
N LEU A 368 20.92 3.65 -17.93
CA LEU A 368 21.64 3.86 -16.66
C LEU A 368 21.16 5.12 -15.93
N GLN A 369 20.82 6.19 -16.66
CA GLN A 369 20.33 7.44 -16.06
C GLN A 369 18.90 7.27 -15.52
N VAL A 370 18.07 6.50 -16.24
CA VAL A 370 16.73 6.14 -15.77
C VAL A 370 16.81 5.29 -14.50
N LEU A 371 17.65 4.24 -14.51
CA LEU A 371 17.88 3.40 -13.33
C LEU A 371 18.42 4.21 -12.14
N ALA A 372 19.32 5.16 -12.38
CA ALA A 372 19.82 6.06 -11.34
C ALA A 372 18.71 6.93 -10.75
N LYS A 373 17.78 7.46 -11.57
CA LYS A 373 16.61 8.20 -11.10
C LYS A 373 15.71 7.30 -10.25
N VAL A 374 15.39 6.10 -10.73
CA VAL A 374 14.55 5.13 -10.00
C VAL A 374 15.20 4.78 -8.66
N ALA A 375 16.50 4.50 -8.63
CA ALA A 375 17.23 4.22 -7.40
C ALA A 375 17.17 5.39 -6.40
N ARG A 376 17.36 6.64 -6.85
CA ARG A 376 17.20 7.84 -6.00
C ARG A 376 15.78 7.95 -5.44
N GLN A 377 14.75 7.66 -6.23
CA GLN A 377 13.37 7.66 -5.75
C GLN A 377 13.17 6.57 -4.69
N MET A 378 13.59 5.33 -4.97
CA MET A 378 13.50 4.20 -4.03
C MET A 378 14.18 4.52 -2.69
N GLN A 379 15.33 5.18 -2.71
CA GLN A 379 16.06 5.58 -1.50
C GLN A 379 15.23 6.46 -0.56
N ILE A 380 14.30 7.28 -1.07
CA ILE A 380 13.42 8.13 -0.23
C ILE A 380 12.57 7.28 0.73
N PHE A 381 12.19 6.07 0.31
CA PHE A 381 11.43 5.16 1.15
C PHE A 381 12.28 4.50 2.23
N TYR A 382 13.55 4.21 1.95
CA TYR A 382 14.41 3.41 2.85
C TYR A 382 15.39 4.23 3.69
N LEU A 383 15.74 5.45 3.27
CA LEU A 383 16.82 6.26 3.86
C LEU A 383 16.39 7.71 4.16
N PRO A 384 16.92 8.31 5.24
CA PRO A 384 17.65 7.66 6.35
C PRO A 384 16.73 6.88 7.31
N TYR A 385 15.40 7.03 7.16
CA TYR A 385 14.38 6.31 7.90
C TYR A 385 13.17 6.04 6.99
N CYS A 386 12.37 5.02 7.33
CA CYS A 386 11.26 4.62 6.48
C CYS A 386 10.09 5.62 6.53
N ARG A 387 9.82 6.28 5.41
CA ARG A 387 8.81 7.34 5.29
C ARG A 387 7.37 6.85 5.12
N ALA A 388 7.15 5.53 5.09
CA ALA A 388 5.81 4.97 5.29
C ALA A 388 5.24 5.29 6.67
N TYR A 389 6.14 5.54 7.64
CA TYR A 389 5.80 5.91 9.00
C TYR A 389 5.96 7.41 9.22
N ASP A 390 4.94 8.03 9.81
CA ASP A 390 4.99 9.44 10.20
C ASP A 390 4.96 9.61 11.73
N PRO A 391 6.11 9.79 12.40
CA PRO A 391 6.20 9.81 13.86
C PRO A 391 5.73 11.12 14.50
N ARG A 392 5.02 11.99 13.77
CA ARG A 392 4.51 13.25 14.32
C ARG A 392 3.57 13.02 15.51
N ILE A 393 3.82 13.75 16.59
CA ILE A 393 3.04 13.67 17.85
C ILE A 393 1.70 14.43 17.73
N SER A 394 1.67 15.47 16.88
CA SER A 394 0.49 16.29 16.66
C SER A 394 0.34 16.77 15.23
N ARG A 395 -0.92 16.95 14.80
CA ARG A 395 -1.29 17.58 13.53
C ARG A 395 -2.38 18.63 13.76
N LYS A 396 -2.23 19.79 13.12
CA LYS A 396 -3.26 20.84 13.13
C LYS A 396 -4.29 20.50 12.05
N LEU A 397 -5.54 20.25 12.46
CA LEU A 397 -6.64 19.94 11.56
C LEU A 397 -7.34 21.20 11.05
N GLY A 398 -7.32 22.31 11.80
CA GLY A 398 -7.93 23.57 11.35
C GLY A 398 -7.37 24.09 10.02
N GLY A 399 -6.05 23.89 9.80
CA GLY A 399 -5.42 24.22 8.52
C GLY A 399 -5.89 23.33 7.37
N ASP A 400 -6.14 22.04 7.64
CA ASP A 400 -6.67 21.09 6.65
C ASP A 400 -8.11 21.48 6.25
N TYR A 401 -8.98 21.83 7.21
CA TYR A 401 -10.33 22.32 6.92
C TYR A 401 -10.34 23.65 6.16
N ARG A 402 -9.43 24.58 6.48
CA ARG A 402 -9.28 25.82 5.72
C ARG A 402 -8.91 25.54 4.26
N TYR A 403 -8.04 24.56 4.03
CA TYR A 403 -7.69 24.13 2.68
C TYR A 403 -8.86 23.47 1.96
N SER A 404 -9.72 22.74 2.68
CA SER A 404 -10.97 22.18 2.13
C SER A 404 -11.92 23.26 1.63
N VAL A 405 -12.12 24.33 2.42
CA VAL A 405 -12.96 25.47 2.01
C VAL A 405 -12.43 26.07 0.71
N VAL A 406 -11.13 26.37 0.64
CA VAL A 406 -10.52 26.96 -0.57
C VAL A 406 -10.67 26.05 -1.77
N SER A 407 -10.44 24.74 -1.59
CA SER A 407 -10.46 23.76 -2.69
C SER A 407 -11.87 23.57 -3.27
N LEU A 408 -12.90 23.55 -2.43
CA LEU A 408 -14.28 23.34 -2.85
C LEU A 408 -15.01 24.65 -3.22
N SER A 409 -14.43 25.81 -2.91
CA SER A 409 -14.98 27.12 -3.29
C SER A 409 -14.73 27.50 -4.75
N ASP A 410 -13.96 26.71 -5.49
CA ASP A 410 -13.80 26.90 -6.94
C ASP A 410 -15.18 27.00 -7.63
N PRO A 411 -15.39 27.97 -8.54
CA PRO A 411 -16.70 28.22 -9.15
C PRO A 411 -17.34 26.98 -9.81
N MET A 412 -16.53 26.09 -10.41
CA MET A 412 -17.03 24.88 -11.05
C MET A 412 -17.51 23.86 -10.01
N CYS A 413 -16.78 23.74 -8.90
CA CYS A 413 -17.19 22.88 -7.79
C CYS A 413 -18.45 23.42 -7.13
N ARG A 414 -18.46 24.73 -6.83
CA ARG A 414 -19.55 25.45 -6.15
C ARG A 414 -20.87 25.30 -6.85
N LYS A 415 -20.90 25.44 -8.17
CA LYS A 415 -22.12 25.25 -8.95
C LYS A 415 -22.79 23.90 -8.69
N VAL A 416 -22.01 22.82 -8.61
CA VAL A 416 -22.55 21.47 -8.48
C VAL A 416 -22.92 21.12 -7.05
N TRP A 417 -22.12 21.52 -6.05
CA TRP A 417 -22.42 21.15 -4.67
C TRP A 417 -23.54 21.99 -4.04
N MET A 418 -23.81 23.21 -4.54
CA MET A 418 -24.95 24.02 -4.08
C MET A 418 -26.30 23.37 -4.42
N ASP A 419 -26.36 22.55 -5.47
CA ASP A 419 -27.58 21.84 -5.89
C ASP A 419 -27.90 20.63 -5.00
N TYR A 420 -27.03 20.29 -4.04
CA TYR A 420 -27.22 19.19 -3.09
C TYR A 420 -27.25 19.72 -1.65
N PRO A 421 -28.42 19.86 -1.00
CA PRO A 421 -28.53 20.48 0.32
C PRO A 421 -27.59 19.91 1.40
N PRO A 422 -27.36 18.59 1.50
CA PRO A 422 -26.38 18.06 2.45
C PRO A 422 -24.94 18.51 2.22
N ALA A 423 -24.56 18.84 0.98
CA ALA A 423 -23.24 19.41 0.70
C ALA A 423 -23.15 20.88 1.12
N VAL A 424 -24.24 21.65 1.04
CA VAL A 424 -24.29 23.02 1.58
C VAL A 424 -24.09 23.01 3.09
N ASP A 425 -24.79 22.13 3.79
CA ASP A 425 -24.64 21.98 5.24
C ASP A 425 -23.22 21.55 5.64
N PHE A 426 -22.63 20.63 4.87
CA PHE A 426 -21.23 20.24 5.03
C PHE A 426 -20.28 21.43 4.87
N MET A 427 -20.44 22.24 3.82
CA MET A 427 -19.60 23.42 3.59
C MET A 427 -19.69 24.43 4.73
N ASN A 428 -20.91 24.72 5.23
CA ASN A 428 -21.11 25.61 6.37
C ASN A 428 -20.37 25.14 7.63
N ARG A 429 -20.45 23.84 7.94
CA ARG A 429 -19.72 23.26 9.08
C ARG A 429 -18.21 23.26 8.87
N THR A 430 -17.74 22.97 7.65
CA THR A 430 -16.31 23.00 7.30
C THR A 430 -15.74 24.42 7.46
N GLU A 431 -16.47 25.47 7.10
CA GLU A 431 -16.07 26.87 7.36
C GLU A 431 -15.96 27.17 8.85
N GLU A 432 -16.89 26.68 9.66
CA GLU A 432 -16.82 26.84 11.12
C GLU A 432 -15.60 26.13 11.70
N LEU A 433 -15.35 24.89 11.28
CA LEU A 433 -14.19 24.09 11.72
C LEU A 433 -12.87 24.70 11.27
N ALA A 434 -12.81 25.33 10.10
CA ALA A 434 -11.62 26.02 9.58
C ALA A 434 -11.18 27.20 10.47
N ARG A 435 -12.11 27.80 11.22
CA ARG A 435 -11.82 28.90 12.15
C ARG A 435 -11.35 28.42 13.53
N ARG A 436 -11.52 27.14 13.85
CA ARG A 436 -11.15 26.56 15.15
C ARG A 436 -9.71 26.06 15.18
N GLU A 437 -9.02 26.22 16.31
CA GLU A 437 -7.69 25.62 16.55
C GLU A 437 -7.77 24.12 16.87
N LEU A 438 -8.26 23.32 15.93
CA LEU A 438 -8.37 21.87 16.10
C LEU A 438 -6.98 21.21 16.00
N ARG A 439 -6.60 20.47 17.04
CA ARG A 439 -5.33 19.72 17.09
C ARG A 439 -5.59 18.25 17.41
N PHE A 440 -5.04 17.37 16.59
CA PHE A 440 -4.89 15.96 16.94
C PHE A 440 -3.61 15.79 17.76
N ARG A 441 -3.72 15.16 18.94
CA ARG A 441 -2.56 14.87 19.82
C ARG A 441 -2.59 13.42 20.28
N LEU A 442 -1.47 12.74 20.12
CA LEU A 442 -1.25 11.38 20.59
C LEU A 442 -0.55 11.33 21.94
N LEU A 443 -0.75 10.23 22.65
CA LEU A 443 0.13 9.82 23.75
C LEU A 443 1.52 9.50 23.16
N PRO A 444 2.63 9.92 23.79
CA PRO A 444 3.97 9.80 23.23
C PRO A 444 4.40 8.37 22.84
N ILE A 445 3.82 7.35 23.50
CA ILE A 445 4.17 5.94 23.29
C ILE A 445 4.01 5.53 21.82
N ILE A 446 2.91 5.90 21.16
CA ILE A 446 2.65 5.50 19.77
C ILE A 446 3.61 6.19 18.78
N PRO A 447 3.77 7.53 18.79
CA PRO A 447 4.79 8.21 17.98
C PRO A 447 6.22 7.68 18.20
N THR A 448 6.60 7.37 19.44
CA THR A 448 7.92 6.80 19.74
C THR A 448 8.06 5.40 19.13
N ALA A 449 7.06 4.52 19.27
CA ALA A 449 7.08 3.20 18.65
C ALA A 449 7.15 3.31 17.12
N VAL A 450 6.39 4.21 16.52
CA VAL A 450 6.41 4.49 15.07
C VAL A 450 7.78 4.99 14.62
N LEU A 451 8.41 5.88 15.38
CA LEU A 451 9.77 6.36 15.11
C LEU A 451 10.78 5.21 15.14
N LEU A 452 10.72 4.36 16.17
CA LEU A 452 11.58 3.18 16.28
C LEU A 452 11.39 2.22 15.09
N MET A 453 10.14 1.99 14.67
CA MET A 453 9.84 1.19 13.47
C MET A 453 10.42 1.84 12.21
N SER A 454 10.29 3.16 12.08
CA SER A 454 10.81 3.93 10.95
C SER A 454 12.32 3.85 10.81
N ILE A 455 13.08 4.09 11.89
CA ILE A 455 14.55 4.09 11.84
C ILE A 455 15.14 2.68 11.69
N SER A 456 14.42 1.65 12.17
CA SER A 456 14.94 0.28 12.17
C SER A 456 14.56 -0.52 10.92
N TYR A 457 13.65 -0.03 10.09
CA TYR A 457 13.08 -0.78 8.95
C TYR A 457 14.15 -1.37 8.01
N LEU A 458 15.11 -0.54 7.55
CA LEU A 458 16.17 -1.00 6.64
C LEU A 458 17.09 -2.04 7.30
N THR A 459 17.40 -1.87 8.58
CA THR A 459 18.20 -2.82 9.36
C THR A 459 17.50 -4.17 9.47
N TRP A 460 16.21 -4.18 9.83
CA TRP A 460 15.42 -5.42 9.91
C TRP A 460 15.31 -6.11 8.55
N LEU A 461 15.08 -5.35 7.48
CA LEU A 461 15.07 -5.87 6.12
C LEU A 461 16.40 -6.54 5.76
N ALA A 462 17.52 -5.86 5.97
CA ALA A 462 18.84 -6.39 5.65
C ALA A 462 19.15 -7.69 6.41
N ILE A 463 18.88 -7.71 7.72
CA ILE A 463 19.07 -8.91 8.55
C ILE A 463 18.16 -10.04 8.05
N ALA A 464 16.87 -9.76 7.81
CA ALA A 464 15.92 -10.77 7.34
C ALA A 464 16.35 -11.38 5.99
N LEU A 465 16.84 -10.56 5.05
CA LEU A 465 17.34 -11.04 3.76
C LEU A 465 18.56 -11.96 3.92
N VAL A 466 19.55 -11.55 4.73
CA VAL A 466 20.74 -12.37 5.00
C VAL A 466 20.35 -13.71 5.64
N LEU A 467 19.47 -13.69 6.64
CA LEU A 467 19.00 -14.90 7.29
C LEU A 467 18.17 -15.79 6.34
N ALA A 468 17.35 -15.20 5.47
CA ALA A 468 16.60 -15.95 4.47
C ALA A 468 17.53 -16.67 3.48
N VAL A 469 18.59 -16.00 3.01
CA VAL A 469 19.64 -16.60 2.17
C VAL A 469 20.30 -17.78 2.89
N ILE A 470 20.67 -17.62 4.17
CA ILE A 470 21.25 -18.72 4.97
C ILE A 470 20.27 -19.90 5.05
N VAL A 471 18.99 -19.66 5.30
CA VAL A 471 17.94 -20.70 5.38
C VAL A 471 17.80 -21.48 4.07
N VAL A 472 17.93 -20.80 2.93
CA VAL A 472 17.88 -21.42 1.59
C VAL A 472 19.14 -22.26 1.33
N LEU A 473 20.33 -21.71 1.58
CA LEU A 473 21.60 -22.35 1.24
C LEU A 473 21.95 -23.55 2.14
N THR A 474 21.50 -23.57 3.39
CA THR A 474 21.87 -24.63 4.33
C THR A 474 20.76 -25.68 4.44
N SER A 475 20.87 -26.70 3.58
CA SER A 475 19.93 -27.83 3.50
C SER A 475 19.81 -28.57 4.85
N GLY A 476 18.56 -28.87 5.25
CA GLY A 476 18.24 -29.58 6.49
C GLY A 476 18.32 -28.74 7.77
N ARG A 477 19.36 -27.91 7.94
CA ARG A 477 19.64 -27.20 9.20
C ARG A 477 18.52 -26.23 9.61
N TRP A 478 17.92 -25.51 8.67
CA TRP A 478 16.86 -24.53 8.97
C TRP A 478 15.57 -24.80 8.22
N ARG A 479 15.33 -26.07 7.87
CA ARG A 479 14.16 -26.48 7.07
C ARG A 479 12.83 -25.94 7.61
N ARG A 480 12.67 -25.89 8.94
CA ARG A 480 11.46 -25.37 9.59
C ARG A 480 11.17 -23.89 9.31
N LEU A 481 12.21 -23.08 9.04
CA LEU A 481 12.06 -21.64 8.85
C LEU A 481 11.84 -21.25 7.39
N ARG A 482 11.87 -22.21 6.45
CA ARG A 482 11.78 -21.92 5.01
C ARG A 482 10.51 -21.18 4.62
N PHE A 483 9.38 -21.62 5.17
CA PHE A 483 8.07 -21.05 4.85
C PHE A 483 7.91 -19.62 5.39
N ILE A 484 8.28 -19.38 6.65
CA ILE A 484 8.28 -18.01 7.19
C ILE A 484 9.32 -17.11 6.50
N ALA A 485 10.51 -17.63 6.15
CA ALA A 485 11.51 -16.86 5.42
C ALA A 485 10.98 -16.42 4.04
N ALA A 486 10.33 -17.34 3.31
CA ALA A 486 9.69 -17.01 2.04
C ALA A 486 8.58 -15.96 2.21
N LEU A 487 7.72 -16.10 3.24
CA LEU A 487 6.66 -15.13 3.53
C LEU A 487 7.21 -13.74 3.89
N VAL A 488 8.32 -13.68 4.64
CA VAL A 488 8.98 -12.42 5.01
C VAL A 488 9.58 -11.74 3.79
N VAL A 489 10.34 -12.47 2.96
CA VAL A 489 10.91 -11.93 1.72
C VAL A 489 9.79 -11.43 0.82
N PHE A 490 8.73 -12.21 0.65
CA PHE A 490 7.55 -11.83 -0.12
C PHE A 490 6.91 -10.53 0.40
N SER A 491 6.71 -10.41 1.71
CA SER A 491 6.06 -9.25 2.32
C SER A 491 6.90 -7.97 2.15
N PHE A 492 8.23 -8.06 2.22
CA PHE A 492 9.10 -6.93 1.91
C PHE A 492 9.13 -6.60 0.41
N SER A 493 9.15 -7.62 -0.45
CA SER A 493 9.07 -7.45 -1.91
C SER A 493 7.76 -6.78 -2.34
N PHE A 494 6.65 -6.99 -1.64
CA PHE A 494 5.40 -6.27 -1.88
C PHE A 494 5.57 -4.74 -1.74
N ASN A 495 6.21 -4.27 -0.67
CA ASN A 495 6.47 -2.84 -0.48
C ASN A 495 7.47 -2.33 -1.53
N ALA A 496 8.47 -3.16 -1.89
CA ALA A 496 9.39 -2.83 -2.97
C ALA A 496 8.68 -2.68 -4.32
N ALA A 497 7.69 -3.52 -4.63
CA ALA A 497 6.87 -3.42 -5.83
C ALA A 497 6.04 -2.13 -5.87
N CYS A 498 5.40 -1.77 -4.75
CA CYS A 498 4.69 -0.48 -4.63
C CYS A 498 5.63 0.70 -4.90
N CYS A 499 6.80 0.69 -4.27
CA CYS A 499 7.79 1.74 -4.43
C CYS A 499 8.37 1.80 -5.84
N LEU A 500 8.62 0.65 -6.47
CA LEU A 500 9.18 0.57 -7.82
C LEU A 500 8.22 1.15 -8.86
N GLU A 501 6.93 0.85 -8.74
CA GLU A 501 5.90 1.42 -9.60
C GLU A 501 5.87 2.95 -9.50
N VAL A 502 5.79 3.47 -8.27
CA VAL A 502 5.77 4.92 -8.01
C VAL A 502 7.08 5.57 -8.48
N ALA A 503 8.24 4.95 -8.22
CA ALA A 503 9.54 5.46 -8.64
C ALA A 503 9.72 5.49 -10.16
N THR A 504 9.03 4.60 -10.88
CA THR A 504 9.07 4.51 -12.34
C THR A 504 8.12 5.50 -13.00
N ILE A 505 6.92 5.70 -12.41
CA ILE A 505 5.88 6.55 -13.03
C ILE A 505 5.97 8.00 -12.54
N ILE A 506 6.09 8.21 -11.22
CA ILE A 506 6.02 9.51 -10.55
C ILE A 506 7.22 9.70 -9.59
N SER A 507 7.00 10.39 -8.47
CA SER A 507 7.97 10.62 -7.41
C SER A 507 7.47 10.09 -6.07
N LEU A 508 8.36 9.44 -5.33
CA LEU A 508 8.12 9.00 -3.96
C LEU A 508 8.15 10.16 -2.95
N GLU A 509 8.51 11.39 -3.35
CA GLU A 509 8.43 12.54 -2.44
C GLU A 509 7.00 12.96 -2.13
N ASN A 510 6.06 12.64 -3.02
CA ASN A 510 4.65 12.75 -2.68
C ASN A 510 4.34 11.72 -1.60
N ARG A 511 4.28 12.22 -0.35
CA ARG A 511 4.20 11.41 0.87
C ARG A 511 3.04 10.42 0.85
N ARG A 512 1.94 10.72 0.15
CA ARG A 512 0.75 9.87 0.09
C ARG A 512 1.05 8.48 -0.46
N TYR A 513 1.96 8.36 -1.42
CA TYR A 513 2.31 7.06 -2.01
C TYR A 513 3.12 6.17 -1.07
N MET A 514 3.88 6.75 -0.14
CA MET A 514 4.64 5.99 0.86
C MET A 514 3.76 5.63 2.06
N THR A 515 3.01 6.62 2.54
CA THR A 515 2.28 6.53 3.81
C THR A 515 1.05 5.65 3.74
N VAL A 516 0.41 5.53 2.56
CA VAL A 516 -0.65 4.54 2.34
C VAL A 516 -0.16 3.09 2.52
N GLN A 517 1.16 2.85 2.43
CA GLN A 517 1.77 1.53 2.61
C GLN A 517 2.04 1.18 4.08
N MET A 518 1.68 2.04 5.04
CA MET A 518 1.97 1.82 6.46
C MET A 518 1.52 0.44 6.95
N TYR A 519 0.33 -0.02 6.55
CA TYR A 519 -0.21 -1.33 6.94
C TYR A 519 0.71 -2.48 6.49
N SER A 520 1.06 -2.54 5.20
CA SER A 520 1.89 -3.62 4.65
C SER A 520 3.33 -3.53 5.13
N THR A 521 3.84 -2.32 5.34
CA THR A 521 5.16 -2.04 5.92
C THR A 521 5.25 -2.58 7.35
N LEU A 522 4.24 -2.30 8.17
CA LEU A 522 4.17 -2.77 9.55
C LEU A 522 4.07 -4.29 9.63
N LEU A 523 3.19 -4.90 8.83
CA LEU A 523 3.04 -6.35 8.80
C LEU A 523 4.36 -7.03 8.37
N ALA A 524 5.01 -6.55 7.29
CA ALA A 524 6.28 -7.08 6.81
C ALA A 524 7.38 -6.98 7.87
N GLN A 525 7.49 -5.84 8.56
CA GLN A 525 8.50 -5.62 9.58
C GLN A 525 8.29 -6.50 10.82
N LEU A 526 7.04 -6.70 11.26
CA LEU A 526 6.74 -7.61 12.37
C LEU A 526 7.00 -9.08 12.01
N LEU A 527 6.63 -9.51 10.79
CA LEU A 527 6.96 -10.84 10.30
C LEU A 527 8.48 -11.04 10.23
N GLY A 528 9.21 -10.04 9.74
CA GLY A 528 10.68 -10.04 9.71
C GLY A 528 11.29 -10.13 11.10
N PHE A 529 10.79 -9.34 12.04
CA PHE A 529 11.23 -9.38 13.44
C PHE A 529 10.97 -10.77 14.07
N TRP A 530 9.77 -11.33 13.90
CA TRP A 530 9.44 -12.66 14.41
C TRP A 530 10.33 -13.75 13.80
N PHE A 531 10.58 -13.69 12.49
CA PHE A 531 11.50 -14.61 11.81
C PHE A 531 12.92 -14.53 12.39
N ILE A 532 13.44 -13.33 12.62
CA ILE A 532 14.75 -13.12 13.22
C ILE A 532 14.80 -13.71 14.62
N LEU A 533 13.77 -13.49 15.45
CA LEU A 533 13.69 -14.09 16.79
C LEU A 533 13.69 -15.63 16.74
N GLU A 534 12.88 -16.23 15.86
CA GLU A 534 12.85 -17.69 15.67
C GLU A 534 14.20 -18.25 15.22
N PHE A 535 14.92 -17.51 14.38
CA PHE A 535 16.26 -17.89 13.94
C PHE A 535 17.28 -17.81 15.08
N VAL A 536 17.28 -16.70 15.83
CA VAL A 536 18.19 -16.46 16.96
C VAL A 536 17.98 -17.50 18.05
N VAL A 537 16.74 -17.70 18.51
CA VAL A 537 16.45 -18.72 19.54
C VAL A 537 16.87 -20.11 19.05
N GLN A 538 16.67 -20.41 17.77
CA GLN A 538 17.12 -21.67 17.22
C GLN A 538 18.64 -21.86 17.24
N MET A 539 19.38 -20.79 16.96
CA MET A 539 20.83 -20.78 17.03
C MET A 539 21.33 -21.04 18.45
N TRP A 540 20.74 -20.36 19.44
CA TRP A 540 21.10 -20.48 20.85
C TRP A 540 20.88 -21.88 21.41
N GLU A 541 19.73 -22.49 21.14
CA GLU A 541 19.46 -23.88 21.58
C GLU A 541 20.46 -24.87 20.98
N ARG A 542 20.81 -24.72 19.70
CA ARG A 542 21.80 -25.60 19.07
C ARG A 542 23.19 -25.43 19.67
N ARG A 543 23.60 -24.20 20.01
CA ARG A 543 24.87 -23.94 20.69
C ARG A 543 24.88 -24.60 22.08
N ARG A 544 23.79 -24.50 22.84
CA ARG A 544 23.64 -25.16 24.14
C ARG A 544 23.75 -26.68 24.03
N VAL A 545 23.04 -27.31 23.09
CA VAL A 545 23.12 -28.76 22.85
C VAL A 545 24.53 -29.19 22.44
N ALA A 546 25.18 -28.44 21.53
CA ALA A 546 26.55 -28.74 21.10
C ALA A 546 27.57 -28.58 22.23
N HIS A 547 27.37 -27.62 23.14
CA HIS A 547 28.22 -27.43 24.31
C HIS A 547 28.02 -28.56 25.33
N ALA A 548 26.77 -28.93 25.63
CA ALA A 548 26.44 -30.04 26.52
C ALA A 548 27.05 -31.36 26.03
N ALA A 549 26.96 -31.66 24.72
CA ALA A 549 27.57 -32.85 24.14
C ALA A 549 29.11 -32.86 24.19
N ARG A 550 29.76 -31.70 24.18
CA ARG A 550 31.22 -31.61 24.37
C ARG A 550 31.63 -31.85 25.82
N VAL A 551 30.81 -31.39 26.77
CA VAL A 551 31.07 -31.52 28.22
C VAL A 551 30.78 -32.94 28.72
N SER A 552 29.78 -33.63 28.17
CA SER A 552 29.42 -35.00 28.59
C SER A 552 30.32 -36.11 28.00
N GLY A 553 31.28 -35.78 27.13
CA GLY A 553 32.14 -36.78 26.47
C GLY A 553 31.44 -37.68 25.46
N ASP A 554 30.11 -37.58 25.34
CA ASP A 554 29.32 -38.34 24.37
C ASP A 554 29.53 -37.79 22.96
N ARG A 555 29.95 -38.67 22.04
CA ARG A 555 29.88 -38.37 20.61
C ARG A 555 28.43 -38.05 20.28
N VAL A 556 28.19 -36.80 19.85
CA VAL A 556 26.92 -36.34 19.28
C VAL A 556 26.36 -37.46 18.40
N PRO A 557 25.19 -38.05 18.71
CA PRO A 557 24.62 -39.03 17.83
C PRO A 557 24.39 -38.33 16.49
N ARG A 558 25.12 -38.76 15.46
CA ARG A 558 24.80 -38.42 14.08
C ARG A 558 23.33 -38.78 13.92
N SER A 559 22.50 -37.79 13.67
CA SER A 559 21.06 -37.92 13.46
C SER A 559 20.78 -38.93 12.34
N ARG A 560 20.68 -40.21 12.72
CA ARG A 560 19.88 -41.21 12.03
C ARG A 560 18.55 -41.27 12.77
N THR A 561 17.48 -41.49 12.00
CA THR A 561 16.08 -41.66 12.40
C THR A 561 15.33 -40.43 12.94
N PHE A 562 14.86 -39.60 11.99
CA PHE A 562 13.42 -39.32 11.86
C PHE A 562 13.07 -39.57 10.37
N LEU A 563 13.10 -40.85 10.01
CA LEU A 563 12.56 -41.41 8.78
C LEU A 563 11.49 -42.40 9.26
N CYS A 564 10.35 -41.86 9.67
CA CYS A 564 9.07 -42.55 9.66
C CYS A 564 7.99 -41.48 9.51
N GLU A 565 7.21 -41.66 8.44
CA GLU A 565 5.94 -41.01 8.12
C GLU A 565 5.98 -39.51 7.78
N MET A 566 6.34 -39.23 6.53
CA MET A 566 5.43 -38.58 5.58
C MET A 566 5.83 -39.03 4.18
N ASN A 567 5.31 -40.18 3.76
CA ASN A 567 5.03 -40.37 2.34
C ASN A 567 3.82 -39.48 2.01
N PHE A 568 3.93 -38.78 0.89
CA PHE A 568 3.02 -37.80 0.26
C PHE A 568 3.21 -36.32 0.62
#